data_AF-A0A950S0Z6-F1
#
_entry.id   AF-A0A950S0Z6-F1
#
_cell.length_a   1.000
_cell.length_b   1.000
_cell.length_c   1.000
_cell.angle_alpha   90.00
_cell.angle_beta   90.00
_cell.angle_gamma   90.00
#
_symmetry.space_group_name_H-M   'P 1'
#
loop_
_entity.id
_entity.type
_entity.pdbx_description
1 polymer ?
#
loop_
_entity_poly.entity_id
_entity_poly.type
_entity_poly.pdbx_seq_one_letter_code
_entity_poly.pdbx_strand_id
1 'polypeptide(L)'
;MRWSVLLLLLATAANAKPPSTCGATDDYSKALCAYQRRAFTEAEAGFRAIVEKNEVDPLTIRAIYFLARTEMKRGRFDEAAPLFVRIYAMDPAFYASWNCDFLLGECRKAMGRD
;
A
#
# COMPACT_ATOMS: atom_id res chain seq x y z
N MET A 1 -12.45 -53.35 17.96
CA MET A 1 -12.72 -53.41 16.51
C MET A 1 -14.04 -52.69 16.22
N ARG A 2 -13.99 -51.40 15.88
CA ARG A 2 -15.11 -50.66 15.26
C ARG A 2 -14.52 -49.61 14.33
N TRP A 3 -14.46 -49.97 13.04
CA TRP A 3 -14.35 -49.00 11.96
C TRP A 3 -15.62 -48.16 11.94
N SER A 4 -15.46 -46.84 11.84
CA SER A 4 -16.52 -45.95 11.37
C SER A 4 -15.85 -44.88 10.53
N VAL A 5 -15.92 -45.13 9.23
CA VAL A 5 -15.67 -44.17 8.16
C VAL A 5 -16.70 -43.05 8.30
N LEU A 6 -16.24 -41.80 8.40
CA LEU A 6 -17.03 -40.64 7.98
C LEU A 6 -16.15 -39.75 7.12
N LEU A 7 -16.26 -40.05 5.82
CA LEU A 7 -15.94 -39.22 4.69
C LEU A 7 -16.74 -37.91 4.72
N LEU A 8 -16.16 -36.89 4.07
CA LEU A 8 -16.78 -35.69 3.52
C LEU A 8 -16.98 -34.48 4.46
N LEU A 9 -15.97 -33.61 4.47
CA LEU A 9 -16.25 -32.18 4.28
C LEU A 9 -15.53 -31.71 3.02
N LEU A 10 -16.32 -31.58 1.96
CA LEU A 10 -15.98 -31.00 0.68
C LEU A 10 -15.45 -29.58 0.89
N ALA A 11 -14.30 -29.32 0.28
CA ALA A 11 -13.74 -27.98 0.12
C ALA A 11 -14.74 -27.06 -0.58
N THR A 12 -15.24 -26.04 0.10
CA THR A 12 -15.93 -24.90 -0.50
C THR A 12 -15.13 -23.61 -0.32
N ALA A 13 -13.85 -23.62 -0.72
CA ALA A 13 -13.02 -22.41 -0.77
C ALA A 13 -12.70 -21.97 -2.20
N ALA A 14 -13.51 -22.35 -3.20
CA ALA A 14 -13.14 -22.14 -4.60
C ALA A 14 -13.63 -20.83 -5.24
N ASN A 15 -14.20 -19.87 -4.48
CA ASN A 15 -14.69 -18.61 -5.08
C ASN A 15 -14.73 -17.39 -4.14
N ALA A 16 -13.90 -17.35 -3.11
CA ALA A 16 -13.70 -16.09 -2.39
C ALA A 16 -12.94 -15.13 -3.33
N LYS A 17 -13.57 -14.02 -3.75
CA LYS A 17 -12.84 -12.90 -4.36
C LYS A 17 -11.62 -12.62 -3.46
N PRO A 18 -10.42 -12.39 -4.04
CA PRO A 18 -9.26 -12.02 -3.25
C PRO A 18 -9.66 -10.92 -2.26
N PRO A 19 -9.21 -10.99 -0.99
CA PRO A 19 -9.57 -9.98 -0.01
C PRO A 19 -9.22 -8.59 -0.56
N SER A 20 -10.24 -7.85 -0.96
CA SER A 20 -10.11 -6.50 -1.49
C SER A 20 -10.42 -5.54 -0.38
N THR A 21 -9.65 -4.46 -0.27
CA THR A 21 -10.04 -3.34 0.61
C THR A 21 -11.22 -2.57 0.04
N CYS A 22 -11.59 -2.85 -1.22
CA CYS A 22 -12.81 -2.38 -1.85
C CYS A 22 -14.06 -2.87 -1.09
N GLY A 23 -14.80 -1.92 -0.50
CA GLY A 23 -16.00 -2.18 0.30
C GLY A 23 -15.91 -1.69 1.74
N ALA A 24 -14.70 -1.37 2.23
CA ALA A 24 -14.53 -0.73 3.52
C ALA A 24 -14.87 0.77 3.46
N THR A 25 -15.27 1.33 4.61
CA THR A 25 -15.80 2.70 4.72
C THR A 25 -14.76 3.73 5.14
N ASP A 26 -13.62 3.32 5.69
CA ASP A 26 -12.56 4.23 6.12
C ASP A 26 -11.79 4.81 4.93
N ASP A 27 -11.22 6.00 5.14
CA ASP A 27 -10.56 6.78 4.09
C ASP A 27 -9.35 6.04 3.49
N TYR A 28 -8.57 5.36 4.33
CA TYR A 28 -7.39 4.61 3.88
C TYR A 28 -7.78 3.44 2.98
N SER A 29 -8.77 2.64 3.37
CA SER A 29 -9.21 1.51 2.58
C SER A 29 -9.84 1.92 1.24
N LYS A 30 -10.55 3.05 1.20
CA LYS A 30 -11.05 3.65 -0.06
C LYS A 30 -9.91 4.05 -0.99
N ALA A 31 -8.91 4.78 -0.47
CA ALA A 31 -7.73 5.17 -1.23
C ALA A 31 -6.95 3.95 -1.75
N LEU A 32 -6.81 2.91 -0.92
CA LEU A 32 -6.17 1.66 -1.29
C LEU A 32 -6.97 0.87 -2.33
N CYS A 33 -8.31 0.88 -2.26
CA CYS A 33 -9.15 0.32 -3.32
C CYS A 33 -8.94 1.06 -4.65
N ALA A 34 -8.89 2.38 -4.64
CA ALA A 34 -8.60 3.18 -5.83
C ALA A 34 -7.23 2.82 -6.43
N TYR A 35 -6.20 2.68 -5.58
CA TYR A 35 -4.87 2.23 -6.00
C TYR A 35 -4.90 0.82 -6.64
N GLN A 36 -5.60 -0.14 -6.01
CA GLN A 36 -5.77 -1.51 -6.53
C GLN A 36 -6.47 -1.52 -7.89
N ARG A 37 -7.42 -0.60 -8.11
CA ARG A 37 -8.13 -0.42 -9.39
C ARG A 37 -7.38 0.44 -10.41
N ARG A 38 -6.14 0.86 -10.10
CA ARG A 38 -5.31 1.77 -10.92
C ARG A 38 -5.94 3.14 -11.15
N ALA A 39 -6.91 3.53 -10.33
CA ALA A 39 -7.47 4.88 -10.31
C ALA A 39 -6.52 5.81 -9.55
N PHE A 40 -5.33 6.07 -10.13
CA PHE A 40 -4.22 6.70 -9.40
C PHE A 40 -4.51 8.15 -8.97
N THR A 41 -5.33 8.89 -9.71
CA THR A 41 -5.76 10.24 -9.29
C THR A 41 -6.64 10.20 -8.04
N GLU A 42 -7.55 9.22 -7.93
CA GLU A 42 -8.40 9.05 -6.75
C GLU A 42 -7.59 8.52 -5.55
N ALA A 43 -6.68 7.57 -5.81
CA ALA A 43 -5.76 7.05 -4.80
C ALA A 43 -4.87 8.16 -4.21
N GLU A 44 -4.28 9.00 -5.07
CA GLU A 44 -3.50 10.16 -4.67
C GLU A 44 -4.30 11.07 -3.75
N ALA A 45 -5.51 11.48 -4.16
CA ALA A 45 -6.35 12.37 -3.37
C ALA A 45 -6.67 11.77 -1.99
N GLY A 46 -7.04 10.49 -1.95
CA GLY A 46 -7.36 9.81 -0.70
C GLY A 46 -6.16 9.66 0.24
N PHE A 47 -5.00 9.24 -0.27
CA PHE A 47 -3.80 9.13 0.56
C PHE A 47 -3.28 10.51 1.00
N ARG A 48 -3.29 11.50 0.11
CA ARG A 48 -2.85 12.86 0.44
C ARG A 48 -3.69 13.48 1.55
N ALA A 49 -5.01 13.31 1.53
CA ALA A 49 -5.90 13.77 2.59
C ALA A 49 -5.58 13.16 3.97
N ILE A 50 -5.06 11.93 4.03
CA ILE A 50 -4.59 11.31 5.27
C ILE A 50 -3.25 11.94 5.69
N VAL A 51 -2.30 12.04 4.75
CA VAL A 51 -0.94 12.55 5.00
C VAL A 51 -0.95 14.02 5.45
N GLU A 52 -1.87 14.83 4.94
CA GLU A 52 -2.02 16.25 5.28
C GLU A 52 -2.45 16.50 6.73
N LYS A 53 -3.06 15.51 7.39
CA LYS A 53 -3.36 15.58 8.84
C LYS A 53 -2.09 15.60 9.69
N ASN A 54 -0.95 15.19 9.12
CA ASN A 54 0.39 15.20 9.74
C ASN A 54 0.45 14.48 11.10
N GLU A 55 -0.36 13.44 11.27
CA GLU A 55 -0.31 12.56 12.43
C GLU A 55 0.95 11.67 12.38
N VAL A 56 1.53 11.37 13.54
CA VAL A 56 2.70 10.48 13.66
C VAL A 56 2.20 9.13 14.16
N ASP A 57 1.63 8.35 13.26
CA ASP A 57 1.02 7.07 13.56
C ASP A 57 1.22 6.03 12.42
N PRO A 58 0.99 4.73 12.70
CA PRO A 58 1.21 3.66 11.71
C PRO A 58 0.28 3.70 10.48
N LEU A 59 -0.91 4.28 10.57
CA LEU A 59 -1.80 4.47 9.41
C LEU A 59 -1.25 5.56 8.49
N THR A 60 -0.81 6.69 9.06
CA THR A 60 -0.21 7.79 8.29
C THR A 60 1.05 7.33 7.56
N ILE A 61 1.95 6.55 8.21
CA ILE A 61 3.15 6.00 7.54
C ILE A 61 2.78 5.11 6.35
N ARG A 62 1.77 4.24 6.49
CA ARG A 62 1.26 3.43 5.37
C ARG A 62 0.65 4.28 4.26
N ALA A 63 -0.08 5.35 4.60
CA ALA A 63 -0.62 6.28 3.62
C ALA A 63 0.49 7.01 2.86
N ILE A 64 1.56 7.45 3.53
CA ILE A 64 2.74 8.06 2.88
C ILE A 64 3.37 7.05 1.90
N TYR A 65 3.52 5.78 2.29
CA TYR A 65 4.05 4.74 1.41
C TYR A 65 3.22 4.57 0.15
N PHE A 66 1.89 4.42 0.30
CA PHE A 66 1.02 4.25 -0.87
C PHE A 66 0.85 5.53 -1.70
N LEU A 67 0.97 6.71 -1.12
CA LEU A 67 1.07 7.97 -1.86
C LEU A 67 2.34 7.96 -2.74
N ALA A 68 3.51 7.65 -2.17
CA ALA A 68 4.76 7.57 -2.92
C ALA A 68 4.67 6.56 -4.07
N ARG A 69 4.10 5.39 -3.81
CA ARG A 69 3.84 4.37 -4.84
C ARG A 69 2.88 4.85 -5.92
N THR A 70 1.86 5.62 -5.54
CA THR A 70 0.90 6.21 -6.49
C THR A 70 1.59 7.23 -7.39
N GLU A 71 2.44 8.09 -6.84
CA GLU A 71 3.20 9.07 -7.63
C GLU A 71 4.19 8.40 -8.59
N MET A 72 4.88 7.34 -8.15
CA MET A 72 5.68 6.51 -9.06
C MET A 72 4.85 5.93 -10.21
N LYS A 73 3.63 5.45 -9.94
CA LYS A 73 2.73 4.92 -11.00
C LYS A 73 2.24 5.99 -11.97
N ARG A 74 2.30 7.26 -11.58
CA ARG A 74 1.99 8.42 -12.43
C ARG A 74 3.23 9.02 -13.11
N GLY A 75 4.41 8.45 -12.88
CA GLY A 75 5.69 8.94 -13.43
C GLY A 75 6.26 10.15 -12.69
N ARG A 76 5.72 10.50 -11.53
CA ARG A 76 6.10 11.68 -10.74
C ARG A 76 7.13 11.30 -9.67
N PHE A 77 8.31 10.91 -10.15
CA PHE A 77 9.37 10.37 -9.29
C PHE A 77 9.99 11.43 -8.35
N ASP A 78 9.94 12.69 -8.75
CA ASP A 78 10.33 13.86 -7.97
C ASP A 78 9.38 14.10 -6.78
N GLU A 79 8.08 13.87 -6.96
CA GLU A 79 7.10 13.90 -5.86
C GLU A 79 7.20 12.66 -4.96
N ALA A 80 7.52 11.49 -5.52
CA ALA A 80 7.61 10.22 -4.78
C ALA A 80 8.83 10.14 -3.84
N ALA A 81 10.01 10.55 -4.32
CA ALA A 81 11.26 10.44 -3.57
C ALA A 81 11.24 11.05 -2.15
N PRO A 82 10.79 12.31 -1.94
CA PRO A 82 10.76 12.91 -0.61
C PRO A 82 9.81 12.19 0.36
N LEU A 83 8.78 11.50 -0.14
CA LEU A 83 7.87 10.73 0.71
C LEU A 83 8.57 9.50 1.32
N PHE A 84 9.44 8.81 0.57
CA PHE A 84 10.25 7.72 1.13
C PHE A 84 11.25 8.22 2.16
N VAL A 85 11.87 9.38 1.93
CA VAL A 85 12.76 10.02 2.92
C VAL A 85 12.00 10.37 4.20
N ARG A 86 10.76 10.86 4.08
CA ARG A 86 9.89 11.13 5.23
C ARG A 86 9.58 9.84 6.01
N ILE A 87 9.31 8.72 5.35
CA ILE A 87 9.10 7.42 6.02
C ILE A 87 10.34 7.01 6.81
N TYR A 88 11.54 7.14 6.25
CA TYR A 88 12.78 6.83 6.98
C TYR A 88 12.92 7.65 8.26
N ALA A 89 12.59 8.95 8.21
CA ALA A 89 12.66 9.83 9.37
C ALA A 89 11.62 9.48 10.45
N MET A 90 10.44 8.97 10.06
CA MET A 90 9.34 8.63 10.98
C MET A 90 9.49 7.22 11.58
N ASP A 91 9.85 6.25 10.74
CA ASP A 91 9.95 4.84 11.12
C ASP A 91 11.00 4.11 10.25
N PRO A 92 12.26 4.06 10.70
CA PRO A 92 13.32 3.33 10.01
C PRO A 92 13.05 1.83 9.86
N ALA A 93 12.30 1.21 10.79
CA ALA A 93 12.01 -0.22 10.75
C ALA A 93 10.96 -0.52 9.66
N PHE A 94 9.93 0.31 9.53
CA PHE A 94 9.00 0.26 8.41
C PHE A 94 9.73 0.51 7.08
N TYR A 95 10.58 1.54 7.02
CA TYR A 95 11.36 1.87 5.82
C TYR A 95 12.15 0.66 5.30
N ALA A 96 12.86 -0.01 6.21
CA ALA A 96 13.62 -1.23 5.88
C ALA A 96 12.71 -2.40 5.49
N SER A 97 11.67 -2.68 6.28
CA SER A 97 10.79 -3.83 6.05
C SER A 97 9.97 -3.74 4.76
N TRP A 98 9.66 -2.52 4.30
CA TRP A 98 8.87 -2.27 3.10
C TRP A 98 9.72 -1.96 1.86
N ASN A 99 11.04 -2.16 1.95
CA ASN A 99 12.01 -1.93 0.88
C ASN A 99 11.92 -0.50 0.29
N CYS A 100 11.71 0.50 1.15
CA CYS A 100 11.59 1.89 0.70
C CYS A 100 12.90 2.40 0.08
N ASP A 101 14.04 1.87 0.51
CA ASP A 101 15.36 2.21 -0.06
C ASP A 101 15.48 1.85 -1.54
N PHE A 102 15.03 0.65 -1.90
CA PHE A 102 14.98 0.22 -3.29
C PHE A 102 14.09 1.14 -4.13
N LEU A 103 12.91 1.49 -3.61
CA LEU A 103 11.96 2.37 -4.32
C LEU A 103 12.50 3.80 -4.46
N LEU A 104 13.21 4.30 -3.46
CA LEU A 104 13.89 5.59 -3.53
C LEU A 104 15.01 5.57 -4.59
N GLY A 105 15.77 4.48 -4.68
CA GLY A 105 16.75 4.25 -5.74
C GLY A 105 16.12 4.27 -7.14
N GLU A 106 14.98 3.60 -7.33
CA GLU A 106 14.23 3.63 -8.59
C GLU A 106 13.76 5.05 -8.96
N CYS A 107 13.32 5.84 -7.97
CA CYS A 107 12.98 7.24 -8.20
C CYS A 107 14.20 8.06 -8.64
N ARG A 108 15.35 7.89 -7.97
CA ARG A 108 16.60 8.58 -8.28
C ARG A 108 17.10 8.27 -9.69
N LYS A 109 17.11 6.99 -10.07
CA LYS A 109 17.44 6.53 -11.41
C LYS A 109 16.51 7.13 -12.47
N ALA A 110 15.20 7.14 -12.23
CA ALA A 110 14.23 7.73 -13.16
C ALA A 110 14.42 9.25 -13.34
N MET A 111 14.98 9.92 -12.32
CA MET A 111 15.36 11.34 -12.39
C MET A 111 16.77 11.59 -12.95
N GLY A 112 17.55 10.55 -13.28
CA GLY A 112 18.94 10.68 -13.72
C GLY A 112 19.90 11.20 -12.63
N ARG A 113 19.59 10.89 -11.36
CA ARG A 113 20.40 11.27 -10.20
C ARG A 113 21.03 9.99 -9.64
N ASP A 114 22.25 9.68 -10.08
CA ASP A 114 23.02 8.51 -9.64
C ASP A 114 23.99 8.88 -8.51
#